data_AF-A0A6M3JT76-F1
#
_entry.id   AF-A0A6M3JT76-F1
#
_cell.length_a   1.000
_cell.length_b   1.000
_cell.length_c   1.000
_cell.angle_alpha   90.00
_cell.angle_beta   90.00
_cell.angle_gamma   90.00
#
_symmetry.space_group_name_H-M   'P 1'
#
loop_
_entity.id
_entity.type
_entity.pdbx_description
1 polymer ?
#
loop_
_entity_poly.entity_id
_entity_poly.type
_entity_poly.pdbx_seq_one_letter_code
_entity_poly.pdbx_strand_id
1 'polypeptide(L)' 'MNKLVRWIAWKLPKKLVYWCVIRVGVNAAGSKYPNQIVPELLFMDALERW' A
#
# COMPACT_ATOMS: atom_id res chain seq x y z
N MET A 1 5.39 -7.76 14.51
CA MET A 1 4.25 -8.20 13.66
C MET A 1 3.84 -9.63 14.02
N ASN A 2 2.66 -9.80 14.64
CA ASN A 2 2.18 -11.06 15.21
C ASN A 2 2.09 -12.18 14.15
N LYS A 3 2.57 -13.39 14.47
CA LYS A 3 2.54 -14.57 13.56
C LYS A 3 1.13 -14.87 13.02
N LEU A 4 0.12 -14.65 13.85
CA LEU A 4 -1.30 -14.86 13.55
C LEU A 4 -1.79 -13.95 12.41
N VAL A 5 -1.37 -12.68 12.41
CA VAL A 5 -1.75 -11.69 11.37
C VAL A 5 -1.15 -12.06 10.01
N ARG A 6 0.11 -12.51 9.99
CA ARG A 6 0.74 -13.01 8.76
C ARG A 6 0.00 -14.24 8.22
N TRP A 7 -0.33 -15.19 9.09
CA TRP A 7 -1.05 -16.41 8.68
C TRP A 7 -2.42 -16.11 8.05
N ILE A 8 -3.17 -15.17 8.63
CA ILE A 8 -4.45 -14.71 8.06
C ILE A 8 -4.22 -14.01 6.72
N ALA A 9 -3.21 -13.14 6.61
CA ALA A 9 -2.89 -12.46 5.36
C ALA A 9 -2.58 -13.43 4.20
N TRP A 10 -1.90 -14.54 4.47
CA TRP A 10 -1.62 -15.59 3.48
C TRP A 10 -2.83 -16.44 3.08
N LYS A 11 -3.92 -16.41 3.86
CA LYS A 11 -5.18 -17.09 3.55
C LYS A 11 -6.19 -16.18 2.85
N LEU A 12 -5.92 -14.87 2.79
CA LEU A 12 -6.81 -13.91 2.15
C LEU A 12 -6.73 -13.99 0.62
N PRO A 13 -7.84 -13.69 -0.09
CA PRO A 13 -7.86 -13.65 -1.55
C PRO A 13 -6.87 -12.61 -2.07
N LYS A 14 -6.04 -12.97 -3.06
CA LYS A 14 -5.03 -12.07 -3.65
C LYS A 14 -5.60 -10.71 -4.07
N LYS A 15 -6.83 -10.68 -4.59
CA LYS A 15 -7.53 -9.45 -4.97
C LYS A 15 -7.80 -8.52 -3.79
N LEU A 16 -8.15 -9.06 -2.64
CA LEU A 16 -8.41 -8.27 -1.42
C LEU A 16 -7.11 -7.70 -0.86
N VAL A 17 -6.05 -8.53 -0.82
CA VAL A 17 -4.72 -8.07 -0.39
C VAL A 17 -4.24 -6.93 -1.28
N TYR A 18 -4.34 -7.10 -2.60
CA TYR A 18 -3.97 -6.08 -3.57
C TYR A 18 -4.77 -4.78 -3.39
N TRP A 19 -6.09 -4.88 -3.19
CA TRP A 19 -6.95 -3.73 -2.93
C TRP A 19 -6.57 -2.98 -1.64
N CYS A 20 -6.32 -3.71 -0.55
CA CYS A 20 -5.85 -3.13 0.71
C CYS A 20 -4.49 -2.45 0.55
N VAL A 21 -3.56 -3.07 -0.16
CA VAL A 21 -2.22 -2.54 -0.44
C VAL A 21 -2.33 -1.22 -1.21
N ILE A 22 -3.14 -1.15 -2.28
CA ILE A 22 -3.38 0.11 -3.02
C ILE A 22 -3.92 1.19 -2.08
N ARG A 23 -4.94 0.88 -1.28
CA ARG A 23 -5.56 1.85 -0.37
C ARG A 23 -4.59 2.38 0.67
N VAL A 24 -3.75 1.50 1.21
CA VAL A 24 -2.68 1.89 2.15
C VAL A 24 -1.66 2.80 1.46
N GLY A 25 -1.22 2.46 0.24
CA GLY A 25 -0.29 3.30 -0.51
C GLY A 25 -0.89 4.64 -0.94
N VAL A 26 -2.17 4.69 -1.32
CA VAL A 26 -2.88 5.95 -1.61
C VAL A 26 -3.01 6.81 -0.36
N ASN A 27 -3.36 6.21 0.79
CA ASN A 27 -3.44 6.93 2.06
C ASN A 27 -2.05 7.48 2.49
N ALA A 28 -1.01 6.66 2.31
CA ALA A 28 0.37 7.08 2.57
C ALA A 28 0.81 8.23 1.64
N ALA A 29 0.56 8.10 0.34
CA ALA A 29 0.92 9.10 -0.67
C ALA A 29 0.15 10.42 -0.49
N GLY A 30 -1.15 10.36 -0.19
CA GLY A 30 -2.01 11.53 -0.01
C GLY A 30 -1.66 12.36 1.24
N SER A 31 -1.07 11.73 2.26
CA SER A 31 -0.74 12.44 3.50
C SER A 31 0.51 13.33 3.41
N LYS A 32 1.45 13.05 2.49
CA LYS A 32 2.75 13.74 2.44
C LYS A 32 2.83 14.85 1.37
N TYR A 33 2.01 14.80 0.31
CA TYR A 33 2.02 15.79 -0.77
C TYR A 33 0.61 16.02 -1.37
N PRO A 34 -0.26 16.82 -0.73
CA PRO A 34 -1.65 16.99 -1.17
C PRO A 34 -1.83 17.68 -2.54
N ASN A 35 -0.82 18.39 -3.06
CA ASN A 35 -0.93 19.22 -4.27
C ASN A 35 0.04 18.82 -5.40
N GLN A 36 0.71 17.67 -5.30
CA GLN A 36 1.63 17.23 -6.35
C GLN A 36 0.92 16.21 -7.25
N ILE A 37 0.61 16.61 -8.48
CA ILE A 37 0.20 15.68 -9.54
C ILE A 37 1.47 14.90 -9.91
N VAL A 38 1.68 13.77 -9.24
CA VAL A 38 2.82 12.89 -9.50
C VAL A 38 2.45 12.00 -10.68
N PRO A 39 3.00 12.21 -11.90
CA PRO A 39 2.40 11.65 -13.10
C PRO A 39 2.62 10.13 -13.22
N GLU A 40 3.70 9.58 -12.67
CA GLU A 40 4.09 8.18 -12.85
C GLU A 40 4.92 7.66 -11.67
N LEU A 41 4.44 7.79 -10.42
CA LEU A 41 5.07 7.03 -9.34
C LEU A 41 4.54 5.59 -9.40
N LEU A 42 5.41 4.63 -9.70
CA LEU A 42 5.08 3.23 -9.47
C LEU A 42 4.84 3.06 -7.96
N PHE A 43 3.87 2.20 -7.62
CA PHE A 43 3.56 1.87 -6.23
C PHE A 43 4.80 1.47 -5.41
N MET A 44 5.82 0.91 -6.08
CA MET A 44 7.11 0.55 -5.52
C MET A 44 7.97 1.77 -5.15
N ASP A 45 8.00 2.80 -6.00
CA ASP A 45 8.75 4.04 -5.74
C ASP A 45 8.19 4.79 -4.53
N ALA A 46 6.88 4.69 -4.30
CA ALA A 46 6.23 5.24 -3.11
C ALA A 46 6.64 4.47 -1.84
N LEU A 47 6.89 3.17 -1.96
CA LEU A 47 7.25 2.27 -0.86
C LEU A 47 8.72 2.40 -0.47
N GLU A 48 9.62 2.63 -1.43
CA GLU A 48 11.06 2.83 -1.21
C GLU A 48 11.37 4.20 -0.56
N ARG A 49 10.43 5.15 -0.66
CA ARG A 49 10.58 6.51 -0.13
C ARG A 49 10.25 6.64 1.38
N TRP A 50 9.93 5.53 2.03
CA TRP A 50 9.59 5.43 3.45
C TRP A 50 10.52 4.45 4.16
#